data_AF-A0A2H0Y0Z7-F1
#
_entry.id   AF-A0A2H0Y0Z7-F1
#
_cell.length_a   1.000
_cell.length_b   1.000
_cell.length_c   1.000
_cell.angle_alpha   90.00
_cell.angle_beta   90.00
_cell.angle_gamma   90.00
#
_symmetry.space_group_name_H-M   'P 1'
#
loop_
_entity.id
_entity.type
_entity.pdbx_description
1 polymer ?
#
loop_
_entity_poly.entity_id
_entity_poly.type
_entity_poly.pdbx_seq_one_letter_code
_entity_poly.pdbx_strand_id
1 'polypeptide(L)'
;MNPYVFREYDIRGVVEQDFPDADVELLGKGIGTFIREKGGDLLTISGDVRLSTPNLKKVLAKGLLSTGINLIDIGIIPTPTNYFSMYFLPVDGAIQITGSHNPADMNGFKIT
;
A
#
# COMPACT_ATOMS: atom_id res chain seq x y z
N MET A 1 14.44 -6.98 -1.25
CA MET A 1 13.79 -5.81 -1.90
C MET A 1 14.76 -5.06 -2.78
N ASN A 2 14.38 -4.86 -4.05
CA ASN A 2 15.10 -4.03 -5.02
C ASN A 2 15.01 -2.54 -4.59
N PRO A 3 16.11 -1.82 -4.33
CA PRO A 3 16.04 -0.42 -3.86
C PRO A 3 15.53 0.55 -4.93
N TYR A 4 15.58 0.21 -6.22
CA TYR A 4 15.14 1.08 -7.31
C TYR A 4 13.61 1.21 -7.43
N VAL A 5 12.85 0.41 -6.67
CA VAL A 5 11.39 0.53 -6.60
C VAL A 5 10.95 1.77 -5.83
N PHE A 6 11.79 2.31 -4.94
CA PHE A 6 11.54 3.55 -4.21
C PHE A 6 11.86 4.74 -5.11
N ARG A 7 10.81 5.40 -5.60
CA ARG A 7 10.91 6.55 -6.49
C ARG A 7 10.66 7.84 -5.71
N GLU A 8 10.67 8.96 -6.42
CA GLU A 8 10.52 10.30 -5.84
C GLU A 8 9.21 10.49 -5.07
N TYR A 9 8.10 9.89 -5.53
CA TYR A 9 6.77 10.13 -4.98
C TYR A 9 5.95 8.86 -4.67
N ASP A 10 6.44 7.68 -5.05
CA ASP A 10 5.77 6.41 -4.78
C ASP A 10 6.74 5.22 -4.85
N ILE A 11 6.20 4.02 -4.58
CA ILE A 11 6.90 2.75 -4.77
C ILE A 11 6.34 2.09 -6.02
N ARG A 12 7.19 1.68 -6.97
CA ARG A 12 6.75 1.26 -8.32
C ARG A 12 7.74 0.29 -8.97
N GLY A 13 7.22 -0.83 -9.49
CA GLY A 13 8.01 -1.89 -10.12
C GLY A 13 7.17 -2.91 -10.89
N VAL A 14 7.83 -3.86 -11.53
CA VAL A 14 7.24 -5.02 -12.23
C VAL A 14 6.92 -6.09 -11.18
N VAL A 15 5.67 -6.53 -11.09
CA VAL A 15 5.18 -7.31 -9.93
C VAL A 15 5.97 -8.58 -9.69
N GLU A 16 6.14 -9.41 -10.72
CA GLU A 16 6.83 -10.71 -10.61
C GLU A 16 8.31 -10.60 -10.23
N GLN A 17 8.93 -9.44 -10.45
CA GLN A 17 10.36 -9.22 -10.26
C GLN A 17 10.64 -8.42 -8.98
N ASP A 18 9.88 -7.36 -8.79
CA ASP A 18 10.13 -6.33 -7.79
C ASP A 18 9.31 -6.50 -6.52
N PHE A 19 8.18 -7.22 -6.59
CA PHE A 19 7.25 -7.40 -5.48
C PHE A 19 6.99 -8.88 -5.10
N PRO A 20 8.02 -9.70 -4.82
CA PRO A 20 7.83 -10.97 -4.14
C PRO A 20 7.08 -10.79 -2.82
N ASP A 21 6.24 -11.75 -2.43
CA ASP A 21 5.39 -11.64 -1.23
C ASP A 21 6.19 -11.28 0.04
N ALA A 22 7.37 -11.88 0.23
CA ALA A 22 8.22 -11.60 1.40
C ALA A 22 8.68 -10.13 1.45
N ASP A 23 8.97 -9.53 0.30
CA ASP A 23 9.36 -8.12 0.20
C ASP A 23 8.14 -7.21 0.46
N VAL A 24 6.96 -7.54 -0.08
CA VAL A 24 5.74 -6.75 0.16
C VAL A 24 5.29 -6.82 1.62
N GLU A 25 5.42 -7.98 2.27
CA GLU A 25 5.16 -8.14 3.71
C GLU A 25 6.16 -7.31 4.53
N LEU A 26 7.44 -7.33 4.17
CA LEU A 26 8.47 -6.50 4.79
C LEU A 26 8.20 -5.00 4.60
N LEU A 27 7.74 -4.59 3.41
CA LEU A 27 7.31 -3.22 3.15
C LEU A 27 6.17 -2.81 4.07
N GLY A 28 5.13 -3.64 4.17
CA GLY A 28 3.99 -3.40 5.06
C GLY A 28 4.44 -3.26 6.52
N LYS A 29 5.36 -4.11 6.97
CA LYS A 29 5.95 -4.02 8.32
C LYS A 29 6.75 -2.74 8.52
N GLY A 30 7.51 -2.31 7.52
CA GLY A 30 8.27 -1.05 7.56
C GLY A 30 7.35 0.16 7.69
N ILE A 31 6.32 0.25 6.84
CA ILE A 31 5.32 1.32 6.89
C ILE A 31 4.59 1.31 8.23
N GLY A 32 4.13 0.15 8.68
CA GLY A 32 3.38 0.03 9.92
C GLY A 32 4.20 0.43 11.16
N THR A 33 5.48 0.04 11.21
CA THR A 33 6.41 0.47 12.26
C THR A 33 6.56 1.99 12.27
N PHE A 34 6.79 2.60 11.10
CA PHE A 34 6.95 4.04 10.98
C PHE A 34 5.71 4.82 11.45
N ILE A 35 4.51 4.39 11.06
CA ILE A 35 3.26 5.03 11.50
C ILE A 35 3.05 4.89 13.01
N ARG A 36 3.32 3.71 13.58
CA ARG A 36 3.25 3.50 15.04
C ARG A 36 4.21 4.39 15.80
N GLU A 37 5.43 4.58 15.32
CA GLU A 37 6.41 5.51 15.91
C GLU A 37 5.96 6.97 15.87
N LYS A 38 5.10 7.33 14.92
CA LYS A 38 4.44 8.64 14.83
C LYS A 38 3.16 8.74 15.66
N GLY A 39 2.75 7.67 16.34
CA GLY A 39 1.56 7.62 17.18
C GLY A 39 0.26 7.27 16.46
N GLY A 40 0.30 7.01 15.15
CA GLY A 40 -0.86 6.55 14.37
C GLY A 40 -1.10 5.05 14.53
N ASP A 41 -2.33 4.60 14.35
CA ASP A 41 -2.71 3.20 14.51
C ASP A 41 -3.81 2.71 13.57
N LEU A 42 -4.40 3.58 12.74
CA LEU A 42 -5.47 3.21 11.83
C LEU A 42 -5.21 3.75 10.43
N LEU A 43 -5.11 2.86 9.44
CA LEU A 43 -4.92 3.24 8.04
C LEU A 43 -6.07 2.75 7.16
N THR A 44 -6.31 3.46 6.07
CA THR A 44 -7.13 2.93 4.97
C THR A 44 -6.26 2.23 3.93
N ILE A 45 -6.77 1.15 3.34
CA ILE A 45 -6.11 0.42 2.25
C ILE A 45 -7.09 0.17 1.10
N SER A 46 -6.63 0.38 -0.13
CA SER A 46 -7.41 0.09 -1.33
C SER A 46 -6.51 -0.16 -2.53
N GLY A 47 -7.09 -0.50 -3.68
CA GLY A 47 -6.31 -0.58 -4.89
C GLY A 47 -7.09 -0.38 -6.19
N ASP A 48 -6.37 -0.44 -7.30
CA ASP A 48 -6.93 -0.39 -8.65
C ASP A 48 -7.30 -1.80 -9.18
N VAL A 49 -7.78 -1.85 -10.42
CA VAL A 49 -8.31 -3.06 -11.06
C VAL A 49 -7.25 -4.05 -11.58
N ARG A 50 -5.96 -3.87 -11.27
CA ARG A 50 -4.91 -4.78 -11.75
C ARG A 50 -5.06 -6.17 -11.14
N LEU A 51 -4.76 -7.21 -11.92
CA LEU A 51 -4.84 -8.61 -11.48
C LEU A 51 -3.94 -8.91 -10.27
N SER A 52 -2.84 -8.17 -10.15
CA SER A 52 -1.91 -8.28 -9.01
C SER A 52 -2.40 -7.59 -7.73
N THR A 53 -3.33 -6.63 -7.84
CA THR A 53 -3.76 -5.81 -6.70
C THR A 53 -4.34 -6.63 -5.54
N PRO A 54 -5.21 -7.63 -5.75
CA PRO A 54 -5.74 -8.45 -4.65
C PRO A 54 -4.64 -9.15 -3.83
N ASN A 55 -3.61 -9.71 -4.49
CA ASN A 55 -2.51 -10.37 -3.79
C ASN A 55 -1.64 -9.35 -3.06
N LEU A 56 -1.20 -8.30 -3.75
CA LEU A 56 -0.35 -7.26 -3.14
C LEU A 56 -1.03 -6.60 -1.94
N LYS A 57 -2.33 -6.32 -2.03
CA LYS A 57 -3.11 -5.77 -0.92
C LYS A 57 -3.14 -6.71 0.28
N LYS A 58 -3.40 -8.00 0.06
CA LYS A 58 -3.42 -9.04 1.11
C LYS A 58 -2.06 -9.16 1.81
N VAL A 59 -0.99 -9.22 1.04
CA VAL A 59 0.37 -9.41 1.57
C VAL A 59 0.87 -8.17 2.31
N LEU A 60 0.61 -6.98 1.76
CA LEU A 60 0.94 -5.72 2.42
C LEU A 60 0.17 -5.58 3.75
N ALA A 61 -1.13 -5.93 3.73
CA ALA A 61 -1.98 -5.91 4.93
C ALA A 61 -1.43 -6.83 6.02
N LYS A 62 -0.93 -8.02 5.68
CA LYS A 62 -0.27 -8.92 6.65
C LYS A 62 0.91 -8.24 7.36
N GLY A 63 1.76 -7.55 6.60
CA GLY A 63 2.89 -6.79 7.14
C GLY A 63 2.45 -5.67 8.09
N LEU A 64 1.47 -4.86 7.66
CA LEU A 64 0.91 -3.76 8.45
C LEU A 64 0.27 -4.25 9.76
N LEU A 65 -0.59 -5.27 9.68
CA LEU A 65 -1.28 -5.82 10.86
C LEU A 65 -0.28 -6.38 11.88
N SER A 66 0.87 -6.91 11.42
CA SER A 66 1.91 -7.47 12.31
C SER A 66 2.57 -6.42 13.22
N THR A 67 2.40 -5.12 12.94
CA THR A 67 2.96 -4.03 13.75
C THR A 67 1.95 -3.41 14.71
N GLY A 68 0.71 -3.93 14.76
CA GLY A 68 -0.37 -3.36 15.55
C GLY A 68 -1.10 -2.19 14.88
N ILE A 69 -0.93 -1.99 13.57
CA ILE A 69 -1.81 -1.12 12.78
C ILE A 69 -3.14 -1.83 12.55
N ASN A 70 -4.23 -1.08 12.62
CA ASN A 70 -5.56 -1.48 12.19
C ASN A 70 -5.80 -0.99 10.76
N LEU A 71 -6.61 -1.74 9.99
CA LEU A 71 -6.89 -1.43 8.59
C LEU A 71 -8.39 -1.32 8.31
N ILE A 72 -8.77 -0.29 7.57
CA ILE A 72 -10.06 -0.20 6.89
C ILE A 72 -9.81 -0.48 5.39
N ASP A 73 -10.21 -1.65 4.91
CA ASP A 73 -10.18 -1.96 3.49
C ASP A 73 -11.39 -1.31 2.80
N ILE A 74 -11.13 -0.30 1.98
CA ILE A 74 -12.17 0.44 1.24
C ILE A 74 -12.31 -0.06 -0.22
N GLY A 75 -11.74 -1.23 -0.52
CA GLY A 75 -12.01 -1.99 -1.73
C GLY A 75 -11.18 -1.60 -2.94
N ILE A 76 -11.81 -1.72 -4.12
CA ILE A 76 -11.22 -1.35 -5.41
C ILE A 76 -11.83 -0.01 -5.82
N ILE A 77 -11.02 1.05 -5.79
CA ILE A 77 -11.46 2.42 -5.95
C ILE A 77 -10.40 3.27 -6.66
N PRO A 78 -10.78 4.40 -7.27
CA PRO A 78 -9.82 5.37 -7.79
C PRO A 78 -8.91 5.92 -6.68
N THR A 79 -7.65 6.20 -7.00
CA THR A 79 -6.71 6.86 -6.08
C THR A 79 -7.27 8.09 -5.35
N PRO A 80 -7.97 9.05 -5.99
CA PRO A 80 -8.50 10.20 -5.26
C PRO A 80 -9.55 9.84 -4.21
N THR A 81 -10.26 8.71 -4.34
CA THR A 81 -11.19 8.24 -3.30
C THR A 81 -10.46 7.74 -2.06
N ASN A 82 -9.27 7.14 -2.23
CA ASN A 82 -8.39 6.75 -1.12
C ASN A 82 -7.79 7.97 -0.40
N TYR A 83 -7.44 9.01 -1.15
CA TYR A 83 -7.01 10.26 -0.53
C TYR A 83 -8.18 10.95 0.20
N PHE A 84 -9.37 10.90 -0.39
CA PHE A 84 -10.57 11.45 0.24
C PHE A 84 -10.93 10.75 1.55
N SER A 85 -10.63 9.45 1.71
CA SER A 85 -10.92 8.77 2.98
C SER A 85 -10.15 9.34 4.17
N MET A 86 -9.00 9.98 3.96
CA MET A 86 -8.30 10.70 5.04
C MET A 86 -9.05 11.96 5.52
N TYR A 87 -9.88 12.57 4.68
CA TYR A 87 -10.70 13.73 5.05
C TYR A 87 -12.03 13.32 5.67
N PHE A 88 -12.51 12.11 5.36
CA PHE A 88 -13.86 11.66 5.75
C PHE A 88 -13.85 10.66 6.91
N LEU A 89 -12.81 9.83 7.02
CA LEU A 89 -12.65 8.84 8.08
C LEU A 89 -11.59 9.31 9.09
N PRO A 90 -11.70 8.91 10.37
CA PRO A 90 -10.71 9.23 11.38
C PRO A 90 -9.50 8.29 11.26
N VAL A 91 -8.72 8.42 10.18
CA VAL A 91 -7.54 7.58 9.89
C VAL A 91 -6.26 8.40 9.89
N ASP A 92 -5.15 7.75 10.22
CA ASP A 92 -3.82 8.36 10.30
C ASP A 92 -3.03 8.33 8.98
N GLY A 93 -3.63 7.73 7.94
CA GLY A 93 -3.08 7.66 6.60
C GLY A 93 -3.84 6.70 5.69
N ALA A 94 -3.40 6.64 4.44
CA ALA A 94 -4.01 5.87 3.38
C ALA A 94 -2.96 5.25 2.46
N ILE A 95 -3.22 4.02 2.03
CA ILE A 95 -2.37 3.30 1.08
C ILE A 95 -3.21 2.87 -0.13
N GLN A 96 -2.78 3.31 -1.32
CA GLN A 96 -3.35 2.89 -2.59
C GLN A 96 -2.37 1.95 -3.32
N ILE A 97 -2.79 0.71 -3.55
CA ILE A 97 -2.14 -0.23 -4.46
C ILE A 97 -2.57 0.11 -5.88
N THR A 98 -1.68 0.66 -6.69
CA THR A 98 -2.00 0.99 -8.09
C THR A 98 -0.74 1.13 -8.89
N GLY A 99 -0.72 0.62 -10.13
CA GLY A 99 0.33 0.91 -11.11
C GLY A 99 0.18 2.26 -11.83
N SER A 100 -0.81 3.08 -11.48
CA SER A 100 -1.16 4.30 -12.21
C SER A 100 -1.43 3.97 -13.69
N HIS A 101 -0.84 4.71 -14.62
CA HIS A 101 -0.94 4.51 -16.06
C HIS A 101 0.10 3.52 -16.64
N ASN A 102 0.91 2.88 -15.81
CA ASN A 102 1.99 1.99 -16.27
C ASN A 102 1.45 0.70 -16.92
N PRO A 103 2.29 -0.03 -17.69
CA PRO A 103 1.95 -1.35 -18.23
C PRO A 103 1.33 -2.32 -17.20
N ALA A 104 0.53 -3.27 -17.68
CA ALA A 104 -0.33 -4.11 -16.84
C ALA A 104 0.41 -4.99 -15.80
N ASP A 105 1.64 -5.38 -16.13
CA ASP A 105 2.56 -6.16 -15.28
C ASP A 105 3.20 -5.32 -14.16
N MET A 106 3.07 -4.00 -14.21
CA MET A 106 3.55 -3.10 -13.16
C MET A 106 2.48 -2.85 -12.10
N ASN A 107 2.91 -2.62 -10.87
CA ASN A 107 2.05 -2.13 -9.80
C ASN A 107 2.88 -1.32 -8.79
N GLY A 108 2.35 -1.06 -7.61
CA GLY A 108 3.08 -0.44 -6.52
C GLY A 108 2.17 0.28 -5.55
N PHE A 109 2.75 1.16 -4.74
CA PHE A 109 2.14 1.64 -3.50
C PHE A 109 2.30 3.16 -3.42
N LYS A 110 1.19 3.87 -3.26
CA LYS A 110 1.18 5.27 -2.84
C LYS A 110 0.80 5.32 -1.37
N ILE A 111 1.58 6.04 -0.57
CA ILE A 111 1.36 6.21 0.87
C ILE A 111 1.13 7.70 1.11
N THR A 112 0.02 8.05 1.73
CA THR A 112 -0.44 9.42 1.99
C THR A 112 -0.95 9.57 3.41
#